data_AF-A0A4S8R0G4-F1
#
_entry.id   AF-A0A4S8R0G4-F1
#
_cell.length_a   1.000
_cell.length_b   1.000
_cell.length_c   1.000
_cell.angle_alpha   90.00
_cell.angle_beta   90.00
_cell.angle_gamma   90.00
#
_symmetry.space_group_name_H-M   'P 1'
#
loop_
_entity.id
_entity.type
_entity.pdbx_description
1 polymer ?
#
loop_
_entity_poly.entity_id
_entity_poly.type
_entity_poly.pdbx_seq_one_letter_code
_entity_poly.pdbx_strand_id
1 'polypeptide(L)' 'MSLLSSFRALPPRTRAMIGASFIAWGTIGLYLSDTAEKKLGFEPTEQDKAKMPKFTVVEKEN' A
#
# COMPACT_ATOMS: atom_id res chain seq x y z
N MET A 1 -21.88 11.75 -22.74
CA MET A 1 -21.93 10.64 -21.76
C MET A 1 -20.83 10.86 -20.74
N SER A 2 -21.13 10.76 -19.44
CA SER A 2 -20.11 10.88 -18.40
C SER A 2 -19.32 9.56 -18.30
N LEU A 3 -18.03 9.62 -17.96
CA LEU A 3 -17.23 8.42 -17.70
C LEU A 3 -17.86 7.54 -16.61
N LEU A 4 -18.49 8.16 -15.61
CA LEU A 4 -19.22 7.48 -14.54
C LEU A 4 -20.48 6.76 -15.03
N SER A 5 -21.16 7.27 -16.06
CA SER A 5 -22.31 6.58 -16.66
C SER A 5 -21.87 5.38 -17.50
N SER A 6 -20.78 5.51 -18.25
CA SER A 6 -20.22 4.41 -19.05
C SER A 6 -19.71 3.27 -18.18
N PHE A 7 -19.08 3.59 -17.04
CA PHE A 7 -18.63 2.57 -16.08
C PHE A 7 -19.80 1.81 -15.45
N ARG A 8 -20.90 2.49 -15.10
CA ARG A 8 -22.10 1.84 -14.54
C ARG A 8 -22.87 1.00 -15.56
N ALA A 9 -22.78 1.35 -16.85
CA ALA A 9 -23.37 0.58 -17.94
C ALA A 9 -22.66 -0.77 -18.20
N LEU A 10 -21.47 -0.99 -17.63
CA LEU A 10 -20.72 -2.24 -17.80
C LEU A 10 -21.35 -3.41 -17.01
N PRO A 11 -21.23 -4.65 -17.54
CA PRO A 11 -21.65 -5.85 -16.82
C PRO A 11 -21.03 -5.94 -15.41
N PRO A 12 -21.76 -6.44 -14.41
CA PRO A 12 -21.27 -6.55 -13.02
C PRO A 12 -19.94 -7.29 -12.91
N ARG A 13 -19.76 -8.36 -13.71
CA ARG A 13 -18.51 -9.13 -13.76
C ARG A 13 -17.33 -8.31 -14.25
N THR A 14 -17.51 -7.50 -15.28
CA THR A 14 -16.46 -6.63 -15.83
C THR A 14 -16.04 -5.57 -14.84
N ARG A 15 -16.99 -4.96 -14.11
CA ARG A 15 -16.69 -4.00 -13.04
C ARG A 15 -15.89 -4.64 -11.90
N ALA A 16 -16.27 -5.85 -11.48
CA ALA A 16 -15.54 -6.60 -10.48
C ALA A 16 -14.12 -6.95 -10.94
N MET A 17 -13.95 -7.38 -12.18
CA MET A 17 -12.63 -7.66 -12.77
C MET A 17 -11.75 -6.41 -12.80
N ILE A 18 -12.28 -5.26 -13.22
CA ILE A 18 -11.52 -3.99 -13.21
C ILE A 18 -11.08 -3.66 -11.78
N GLY A 19 -11.98 -3.74 -10.81
CA GLY A 19 -11.64 -3.51 -9.40
C GLY A 19 -10.57 -4.47 -8.88
N ALA A 20 -10.70 -5.76 -9.18
CA ALA A 20 -9.72 -6.77 -8.80
C ALA A 20 -8.34 -6.51 -9.42
N SER A 21 -8.28 -6.10 -10.69
CA SER A 21 -7.03 -5.74 -11.37
C SER A 21 -6.33 -4.55 -10.72
N PHE A 22 -7.08 -3.50 -10.32
CA PHE A 22 -6.49 -2.37 -9.61
C PHE A 22 -5.94 -2.76 -8.23
N ILE A 23 -6.67 -3.59 -7.49
CA ILE A 23 -6.20 -4.10 -6.20
C ILE A 23 -4.93 -4.94 -6.40
N ALA A 24 -4.93 -5.86 -7.37
CA ALA A 24 -3.78 -6.70 -7.68
C ALA A 24 -2.56 -5.87 -8.10
N TRP A 25 -2.75 -4.82 -8.90
CA TRP A 25 -1.66 -3.91 -9.26
C TRP A 25 -1.11 -3.15 -8.06
N GLY A 26 -2.01 -2.67 -7.18
CA GLY A 26 -1.63 -2.02 -5.93
C GLY A 26 -0.84 -2.94 -4.99
N THR A 27 -1.28 -4.19 -4.80
CA THR A 27 -0.59 -5.15 -3.94
C THR A 27 0.77 -5.56 -4.50
N ILE A 28 0.89 -5.71 -5.83
CA ILE A 28 2.18 -5.94 -6.49
C ILE A 28 3.11 -4.74 -6.27
N GLY A 29 2.61 -3.51 -6.40
CA GLY A 29 3.39 -2.30 -6.16
C GLY A 29 3.89 -2.20 -4.71
N LEU A 30 3.05 -2.50 -3.73
CA LEU A 30 3.43 -2.54 -2.31
C LEU A 30 4.46 -3.64 -2.04
N TYR A 31 4.26 -4.84 -2.58
CA TYR A 31 5.21 -5.95 -2.43
C TYR A 31 6.56 -5.65 -3.08
N LEU A 32 6.56 -4.99 -4.25
CA LEU A 32 7.77 -4.50 -4.88
C LEU A 32 8.43 -3.38 -4.07
N SER A 33 7.70 -2.53 -3.33
CA SER A 33 8.29 -1.50 -2.48
C SER A 33 9.16 -2.11 -1.38
N ASP A 34 8.62 -3.08 -0.62
CA ASP A 34 9.37 -3.77 0.43
C ASP A 34 10.56 -4.57 -0.14
N THR A 35 10.38 -5.15 -1.34
CA THR A 35 11.45 -5.89 -2.03
C THR A 35 12.51 -4.94 -2.62
N ALA A 36 12.10 -3.77 -3.09
CA ALA A 36 12.98 -2.74 -3.60
C ALA A 36 13.81 -2.13 -2.48
N GLU A 37 13.23 -1.87 -1.30
CA GLU A 37 13.99 -1.42 -0.13
C GLU A 37 15.11 -2.41 0.23
N LYS A 38 14.82 -3.72 0.22
CA LYS A 38 15.83 -4.78 0.43
C LYS A 38 16.88 -4.85 -0.69
N LYS A 39 16.48 -4.77 -1.96
CA LYS A 39 17.41 -4.91 -3.10
C LYS A 39 18.21 -3.64 -3.41
N LEU A 40 17.67 -2.46 -3.10
CA LEU A 40 18.33 -1.17 -3.28
C LEU A 40 19.24 -0.81 -2.10
N GLY A 41 19.30 -1.64 -1.06
CA GLY A 41 20.18 -1.42 0.10
C GLY A 41 19.70 -0.32 1.04
N PHE A 42 18.41 0.02 1.01
CA PHE A 42 17.77 0.94 1.96
C PHE A 42 17.32 0.23 3.25
N GLU A 43 17.73 -1.02 3.45
CA GLU A 43 17.50 -1.71 4.72
C GLU A 43 18.23 -0.93 5.84
N PRO A 44 17.51 -0.43 6.87
CA PRO A 44 18.10 0.35 7.94
C PRO A 44 19.19 -0.48 8.62
N THR A 45 20.42 0.03 8.63
CA THR A 45 21.53 -0.65 9.27
C THR A 45 21.24 -0.84 10.76
N GLU A 46 21.85 -1.84 11.40
CA GLU A 46 21.72 -2.08 12.85
C GLU A 46 21.99 -0.81 13.68
N GLN A 47 22.85 0.09 13.17
CA GLN A 47 23.18 1.37 13.79
C GLN A 47 22.04 2.41 13.71
N ASP A 48 21.22 2.38 12.66
CA ASP A 48 20.05 3.26 12.53
C ASP A 48 18.91 2.81 13.43
N LYS A 49 18.71 1.49 13.58
CA LYS A 49 17.76 0.91 14.54
C LYS A 49 18.15 1.25 15.98
N ALA A 50 19.44 1.30 16.29
CA ALA A 50 19.93 1.67 17.62
C ALA A 50 19.74 3.16 17.96
N LYS A 51 19.61 4.04 16.96
CA LYS A 51 19.34 5.47 17.14
C LYS A 51 17.85 5.82 17.18
N MET A 52 16.95 4.86 16.91
CA MET A 52 15.52 5.12 16.98
C MET A 52 15.11 5.41 18.44
N PRO A 53 14.55 6.60 18.74
CA PRO A 53 14.06 6.90 20.07
C PRO A 53 12.89 5.97 20.39
N LYS A 54 12.93 5.32 21.56
CA LYS A 54 11.83 4.48 22.04
C LYS A 54 10.59 5.35 22.25
N PHE A 55 9.58 5.15 21.42
CA PHE A 55 8.26 5.74 21.64
C PHE A 55 7.70 5.20 22.95
N THR A 56 7.55 6.08 23.93
CA THR A 56 6.86 5.75 25.17
C THR A 56 5.40 6.09 24.95
N VAL A 57 4.53 5.08 24.98
CA VAL A 57 3.08 5.31 24.91
C VAL A 57 2.69 5.96 26.23
N VAL A 58 2.40 7.27 26.19
CA VAL A 58 1.86 7.98 27.35
C VAL A 58 0.35 7.77 27.31
N GLU A 59 -0.16 6.87 28.15
CA GLU A 59 -1.60 6.76 28.34
C GLU A 59 -2.12 8.09 28.88
N LYS A 60 -3.08 8.67 28.16
CA LYS A 60 -3.71 9.92 28.55
C LYS A 60 -4.68 9.62 29.69
N GLU A 61 -4.29 10.00 30.91
CA GLU A 61 -5.14 9.93 32.10
C GLU A 61 -6.38 10.82 31.88
N ASN A 62 -7.58 10.24 32.00
CA ASN A 62 -8.88 10.93 32.00
C ASN A 62 -9.34 11.13 33.43
#